data_AF-B4WU59-F1
#
_entry.id   AF-B4WU59-F1
#
_cell.length_a   1.000
_cell.length_b   1.000
_cell.length_c   1.000
_cell.angle_alpha   90.00
_cell.angle_beta   90.00
_cell.angle_gamma   90.00
#
_symmetry.space_group_name_H-M   'P 1'
#
loop_
_entity.id
_entity.type
_entity.pdbx_description
1 polymer ?
#
loop_
_entity_poly.entity_id
_entity_poly.type
_entity_poly.pdbx_seq_one_letter_code
_entity_poly.pdbx_strand_id
1 'polypeptide(L)'
;MTGDEEPRGVGFLKDALAERLGRPAASRAARGNLFEWYIIDPCFSVIQRVGSRRSGYRSGIQVRDGDISFYNVHSRTPAKQLKKNLKQRPEAIISAAEGCLHLRDYHYLHFCSRQVSRQTGARRWADTVRVIKSPEWEEFKAEIEKDLNSLVKDLFPELGSTGHVGTGEAMRGSDFSLFLADYQQIEFAVTDSLAAERAAAVIDAAWHLFSCLYTWEPVRRRDASLRRAMLSSPGLCDCEYERIAGVAKTACDGSAVEAAHIIPYARGGSDRAWNGVWLCSKHHRATEGKLSGRRTGPALSEVQVRFTASK
;
A
#
# COMPACT_ATOMS: atom_id res chain seq x y z
N MET A 1 -21.16 -26.19 -8.11
CA MET A 1 -19.83 -25.85 -7.57
C MET A 1 -20.05 -25.52 -6.11
N THR A 2 -19.75 -26.48 -5.23
CA THR A 2 -19.78 -26.31 -3.78
C THR A 2 -18.77 -25.23 -3.43
N GLY A 3 -19.24 -24.11 -2.86
CA GLY A 3 -18.37 -23.01 -2.48
C GLY A 3 -17.47 -23.48 -1.34
N ASP A 4 -16.17 -23.49 -1.59
CA ASP A 4 -15.19 -23.71 -0.53
C ASP A 4 -15.38 -22.60 0.51
N GLU A 5 -15.71 -23.01 1.73
CA GLU A 5 -15.94 -22.10 2.85
C GLU A 5 -14.63 -21.36 3.17
N GLU A 6 -14.71 -20.05 3.33
CA GLU A 6 -13.55 -19.22 3.68
C GLU A 6 -13.02 -19.62 5.06
N PRO A 7 -11.72 -19.90 5.22
CA PRO A 7 -11.13 -20.19 6.53
C PRO A 7 -11.35 -19.04 7.51
N ARG A 8 -11.52 -19.37 8.80
CA ARG A 8 -11.84 -18.40 9.87
C ARG A 8 -10.83 -17.25 9.91
N GLY A 9 -9.54 -17.55 9.90
CA GLY A 9 -8.46 -16.57 9.92
C GLY A 9 -8.39 -15.68 8.67
N VAL A 10 -8.76 -16.22 7.49
CA VAL A 10 -8.90 -15.42 6.26
C VAL A 10 -10.03 -14.40 6.42
N GLY A 11 -11.12 -14.78 7.07
CA GLY A 11 -12.23 -13.87 7.42
C GLY A 11 -11.75 -12.69 8.27
N PHE A 12 -11.02 -12.94 9.35
CA PHE A 12 -10.47 -11.87 10.20
C PHE A 12 -9.50 -10.94 9.46
N LEU A 13 -8.60 -11.49 8.63
CA LEU A 13 -7.69 -10.67 7.82
C LEU A 13 -8.43 -9.80 6.81
N LYS A 14 -9.50 -10.33 6.20
CA LYS A 14 -10.37 -9.59 5.27
C LYS A 14 -11.10 -8.46 6.00
N ASP A 15 -11.66 -8.72 7.17
CA ASP A 15 -12.39 -7.73 7.95
C ASP A 15 -11.45 -6.62 8.46
N ALA A 16 -10.27 -6.99 8.98
CA ALA A 16 -9.23 -6.03 9.37
C ALA A 16 -8.78 -5.15 8.19
N LEU A 17 -8.59 -5.74 7.00
CA LEU A 17 -8.26 -4.95 5.81
C LEU A 17 -9.42 -4.03 5.42
N ALA A 18 -10.67 -4.50 5.49
CA ALA A 18 -11.84 -3.70 5.16
C ALA A 18 -12.01 -2.49 6.09
N GLU A 19 -11.79 -2.70 7.39
CA GLU A 19 -11.78 -1.63 8.39
C GLU A 19 -10.68 -0.62 8.08
N ARG A 20 -9.45 -1.08 7.84
CA ARG A 20 -8.31 -0.22 7.52
C ARG A 20 -8.51 0.59 6.24
N LEU A 21 -9.15 -0.01 5.24
CA LEU A 21 -9.51 0.65 3.98
C LEU A 21 -10.67 1.64 4.13
N GLY A 22 -11.54 1.45 5.14
CA GLY A 22 -12.83 2.13 5.25
C GLY A 22 -13.81 1.73 4.13
N ARG A 23 -13.62 0.54 3.52
CA ARG A 23 -14.47 -0.03 2.46
C ARG A 23 -14.32 -1.55 2.40
N PRO A 24 -15.27 -2.30 1.79
CA PRO A 24 -15.18 -3.75 1.71
C PRO A 24 -13.89 -4.24 1.03
N ALA A 25 -13.19 -5.16 1.69
CA ALA A 25 -12.14 -5.97 1.10
C ALA A 25 -12.74 -7.22 0.42
N ALA A 26 -11.94 -7.93 -0.36
CA ALA A 26 -12.31 -9.21 -0.94
C ALA A 26 -11.27 -10.27 -0.62
N SER A 27 -11.72 -11.50 -0.48
CA SER A 27 -10.88 -12.70 -0.41
C SER A 27 -11.14 -13.57 -1.63
N ARG A 28 -10.16 -14.42 -1.98
CA ARG A 28 -10.34 -15.47 -2.97
C ARG A 28 -9.32 -16.58 -2.78
N ALA A 29 -9.76 -17.83 -2.97
CA ALA A 29 -8.85 -18.96 -3.10
C ALA A 29 -8.08 -18.89 -4.44
N ALA A 30 -6.87 -19.41 -4.46
CA ALA A 30 -6.09 -19.61 -5.66
C ALA A 30 -6.69 -20.75 -6.49
N ARG A 31 -6.81 -20.55 -7.81
CA ARG A 31 -7.34 -21.59 -8.69
C ARG A 31 -6.40 -22.79 -8.69
N GLY A 32 -6.90 -23.95 -8.25
CA GLY A 32 -6.12 -25.19 -8.19
C GLY A 32 -5.28 -25.35 -6.92
N ASN A 33 -5.35 -24.43 -5.97
CA ASN A 33 -4.73 -24.57 -4.65
C ASN A 33 -5.69 -24.04 -3.57
N LEU A 34 -6.39 -24.95 -2.89
CA LEU A 34 -7.38 -24.61 -1.85
C LEU A 34 -6.75 -24.08 -0.56
N PHE A 35 -5.45 -24.28 -0.38
CA PHE A 35 -4.69 -23.82 0.79
C PHE A 35 -4.03 -22.46 0.59
N GLU A 36 -4.28 -21.82 -0.55
CA GLU A 36 -3.73 -20.51 -0.89
C GLU A 36 -4.85 -19.50 -1.07
N TRP A 37 -4.86 -18.47 -0.23
CA TRP A 37 -5.87 -17.42 -0.21
C TRP A 37 -5.23 -16.05 -0.40
N TYR A 38 -5.96 -15.16 -1.07
CA TYR A 38 -5.56 -13.78 -1.29
C TYR A 38 -6.60 -12.84 -0.71
N ILE A 39 -6.18 -11.93 0.15
CA ILE A 39 -6.97 -10.84 0.73
C ILE A 39 -6.53 -9.54 0.07
N ILE A 40 -7.47 -8.87 -0.61
CA ILE A 40 -7.19 -7.80 -1.57
C ILE A 40 -8.18 -6.65 -1.44
N ASP A 41 -7.76 -5.46 -1.87
CA ASP A 41 -8.66 -4.35 -2.12
C ASP A 41 -9.27 -4.48 -3.53
N PRO A 42 -10.62 -4.56 -3.66
CA PRO A 42 -11.29 -4.63 -4.96
C PRO A 42 -10.94 -3.49 -5.91
N CYS A 43 -10.55 -2.31 -5.42
CA CYS A 43 -10.14 -1.18 -6.26
C CYS A 43 -8.94 -1.51 -7.17
N PHE A 44 -8.04 -2.42 -6.75
CA PHE A 44 -6.95 -2.90 -7.62
C PHE A 44 -7.47 -3.67 -8.84
N SER A 45 -8.61 -4.35 -8.70
CA SER A 45 -9.27 -5.08 -9.79
C SER A 45 -9.88 -4.13 -10.82
N VAL A 46 -10.34 -2.94 -10.40
CA VAL A 46 -10.98 -1.94 -11.27
C VAL A 46 -9.94 -1.20 -12.13
N ILE A 47 -8.80 -0.81 -11.54
CA ILE A 47 -7.69 -0.14 -12.27
C ILE A 47 -7.14 -1.03 -13.41
N GLN A 48 -7.35 -2.35 -13.34
CA GLN A 48 -6.82 -3.33 -14.30
C GLN A 48 -7.82 -3.84 -15.34
N ARG A 49 -9.14 -3.60 -15.18
CA ARG A 49 -10.14 -3.95 -16.22
C ARG A 49 -9.90 -3.21 -17.54
N VAL A 50 -9.09 -2.16 -17.53
CA VAL A 50 -8.66 -1.41 -18.72
C VAL A 50 -7.64 -2.20 -19.58
N GLY A 51 -7.08 -3.33 -19.10
CA GLY A 51 -5.94 -3.98 -19.77
C GLY A 51 -5.92 -5.51 -19.95
N SER A 52 -6.68 -6.33 -19.21
CA SER A 52 -6.63 -7.79 -19.44
C SER A 52 -7.90 -8.55 -19.01
N ARG A 53 -8.33 -9.50 -19.85
CA ARG A 53 -9.49 -10.39 -19.64
C ARG A 53 -9.16 -11.69 -18.89
N ARG A 54 -7.95 -11.88 -18.35
CA ARG A 54 -7.54 -13.13 -17.69
C ARG A 54 -7.26 -12.95 -16.19
N SER A 55 -7.77 -13.93 -15.46
CA SER A 55 -8.02 -14.05 -14.03
C SER A 55 -6.82 -13.93 -13.09
N GLY A 56 -7.02 -13.17 -12.00
CA GLY A 56 -6.49 -13.50 -10.68
C GLY A 56 -5.34 -12.62 -10.19
N TYR A 57 -5.66 -11.47 -9.61
CA TYR A 57 -4.70 -10.59 -8.94
C TYR A 57 -4.00 -11.25 -7.75
N ARG A 58 -2.68 -11.40 -7.81
CA ARG A 58 -1.84 -11.92 -6.71
C ARG A 58 -1.03 -10.79 -6.08
N SER A 59 -1.71 -9.78 -5.56
CA SER A 59 -1.03 -8.81 -4.69
C SER A 59 -1.88 -8.43 -3.49
N GLY A 60 -1.25 -8.06 -2.39
CA GLY A 60 -1.92 -7.81 -1.11
C GLY A 60 -1.46 -8.82 -0.08
N ILE A 61 -2.37 -9.28 0.77
CA ILE A 61 -2.06 -10.30 1.78
C ILE A 61 -2.33 -11.68 1.18
N GLN A 62 -1.37 -12.57 1.29
CA GLN A 62 -1.46 -13.97 0.90
C GLN A 62 -1.42 -14.83 2.16
N VAL A 63 -2.31 -15.80 2.25
CA VAL A 63 -2.21 -16.91 3.20
C VAL A 63 -1.87 -18.15 2.41
N ARG A 64 -0.75 -18.81 2.73
CA ARG A 64 -0.31 -20.02 2.03
C ARG A 64 0.59 -20.86 2.93
N ASP A 65 0.37 -22.17 2.96
CA ASP A 65 1.25 -23.14 3.63
C ASP A 65 1.50 -22.81 5.13
N GLY A 66 0.54 -22.14 5.79
CA GLY A 66 0.68 -21.68 7.18
C GLY A 66 1.27 -20.28 7.33
N ASP A 67 1.69 -19.63 6.24
CA ASP A 67 2.30 -18.30 6.28
C ASP A 67 1.30 -17.22 5.86
N ILE A 68 1.35 -16.07 6.56
CA ILE A 68 0.76 -14.81 6.12
C ILE A 68 1.89 -13.95 5.56
N SER A 69 1.77 -13.55 4.29
CA SER A 69 2.78 -12.76 3.60
C SER A 69 2.17 -11.55 2.89
N PHE A 70 2.91 -10.45 2.82
CA PHE A 70 2.64 -9.44 1.78
C PHE A 70 3.21 -9.96 0.47
N TYR A 71 2.33 -10.20 -0.50
CA TYR A 71 2.69 -10.76 -1.79
C TYR A 71 2.42 -9.75 -2.91
N ASN A 72 3.25 -9.76 -3.95
CA ASN A 72 3.01 -9.04 -5.20
C ASN A 72 3.64 -9.79 -6.36
N VAL A 73 2.88 -10.04 -7.42
CA VAL A 73 3.38 -10.57 -8.69
C VAL A 73 3.43 -9.46 -9.73
N HIS A 74 4.47 -9.48 -10.58
CA HIS A 74 4.70 -8.59 -11.72
C HIS A 74 3.59 -8.63 -12.74
N SER A 75 2.56 -7.89 -12.38
CA SER A 75 1.62 -7.30 -13.29
C SER A 75 2.12 -5.88 -13.56
N ARG A 76 2.12 -5.48 -14.84
CA ARG A 76 2.77 -4.23 -15.30
C ARG A 76 2.42 -2.98 -14.48
N THR A 77 1.21 -2.91 -13.92
CA THR A 77 0.74 -1.72 -13.18
C THR A 77 1.07 -1.79 -11.68
N PRO A 78 0.65 -2.79 -10.90
CA PRO A 78 0.93 -2.87 -9.46
C PRO A 78 2.40 -3.04 -9.12
N ALA A 79 3.15 -3.88 -9.84
CA ALA A 79 4.57 -4.06 -9.55
C ALA A 79 5.36 -2.80 -9.85
N LYS A 80 5.02 -2.10 -10.95
CA LYS A 80 5.58 -0.78 -11.26
C LYS A 80 5.23 0.25 -10.19
N GLN A 81 4.00 0.21 -9.68
CA GLN A 81 3.53 1.13 -8.64
C GLN A 81 4.22 0.86 -7.29
N LEU A 82 4.27 -0.40 -6.87
CA LEU A 82 4.99 -0.89 -5.70
C LEU A 82 6.44 -0.46 -5.76
N LYS A 83 7.15 -0.77 -6.87
CA LYS A 83 8.53 -0.35 -7.09
C LYS A 83 8.70 1.17 -7.01
N LYS A 84 7.84 1.93 -7.69
CA LYS A 84 7.90 3.40 -7.70
C LYS A 84 7.74 4.00 -6.30
N ASN A 85 6.87 3.41 -5.49
CA ASN A 85 6.56 3.92 -4.16
C ASN A 85 7.57 3.47 -3.11
N LEU A 86 8.03 2.23 -3.19
CA LEU A 86 9.13 1.74 -2.36
C LEU A 86 10.43 2.53 -2.60
N LYS A 87 10.65 3.08 -3.80
CA LYS A 87 11.79 4.00 -4.03
C LYS A 87 11.70 5.28 -3.18
N GLN A 88 10.50 5.68 -2.77
CA GLN A 88 10.27 6.84 -1.92
C GLN A 88 10.17 6.48 -0.44
N ARG A 89 9.79 5.23 -0.13
CA ARG A 89 9.59 4.72 1.23
C ARG A 89 10.16 3.31 1.38
N PRO A 90 11.48 3.14 1.20
CA PRO A 90 12.10 1.82 1.28
C PRO A 90 11.95 1.21 2.69
N GLU A 91 11.87 2.04 3.72
CA GLU A 91 11.65 1.67 5.12
C GLU A 91 10.34 0.90 5.37
N ALA A 92 9.37 0.97 4.44
CA ALA A 92 8.11 0.26 4.56
C ALA A 92 8.28 -1.27 4.61
N ILE A 93 9.37 -1.81 4.03
CA ILE A 93 9.67 -3.26 4.10
C ILE A 93 10.06 -3.64 5.53
N ILE A 94 11.00 -2.91 6.12
CA ILE A 94 11.48 -3.15 7.49
C ILE A 94 10.36 -2.89 8.49
N SER A 95 9.63 -1.79 8.35
CA SER A 95 8.53 -1.42 9.26
C SER A 95 7.44 -2.49 9.29
N ALA A 96 7.08 -3.06 8.13
CA ALA A 96 6.10 -4.14 8.06
C ALA A 96 6.61 -5.42 8.73
N ALA A 97 7.88 -5.74 8.53
CA ALA A 97 8.50 -6.91 9.14
C ALA A 97 8.65 -6.76 10.67
N GLU A 98 9.06 -5.58 11.12
CA GLU A 98 9.29 -5.26 12.54
C GLU A 98 7.96 -5.21 13.32
N GLY A 99 6.92 -4.63 12.73
CA GLY A 99 5.59 -4.56 13.35
C GLY A 99 4.97 -5.93 13.65
N CYS A 100 5.38 -6.98 12.93
CA CYS A 100 4.86 -8.33 13.11
C CYS A 100 5.80 -9.28 13.86
N LEU A 101 6.87 -8.80 14.52
CA LEU A 101 7.82 -9.68 15.22
C LEU A 101 7.17 -10.62 16.24
N HIS A 102 6.16 -10.14 16.96
CA HIS A 102 5.44 -10.90 17.98
C HIS A 102 4.51 -12.00 17.43
N LEU A 103 4.40 -12.13 16.10
CA LEU A 103 3.49 -13.07 15.43
C LEU A 103 4.23 -14.15 14.63
N ARG A 104 5.55 -14.25 14.78
CA ARG A 104 6.40 -15.21 14.06
C ARG A 104 7.75 -15.41 14.74
N ASP A 105 8.33 -16.58 14.53
CA ASP A 105 9.64 -16.93 15.05
C ASP A 105 10.73 -17.00 13.97
N TYR A 106 10.38 -16.58 12.75
CA TYR A 106 11.29 -16.61 11.60
C TYR A 106 11.08 -15.41 10.70
N HIS A 107 12.13 -14.99 9.99
CA HIS A 107 12.07 -13.86 9.08
C HIS A 107 12.46 -14.27 7.68
N TYR A 108 11.63 -13.86 6.71
CA TYR A 108 11.80 -14.26 5.33
C TYR A 108 11.33 -13.15 4.38
N LEU A 109 12.17 -12.85 3.39
CA LEU A 109 11.88 -11.97 2.27
C LEU A 109 12.36 -12.65 1.00
N HIS A 110 11.47 -12.79 0.04
CA HIS A 110 11.73 -13.34 -1.28
C HIS A 110 11.37 -12.32 -2.35
N PHE A 111 12.26 -12.09 -3.31
CA PHE A 111 11.99 -11.18 -4.40
C PHE A 111 12.82 -11.46 -5.64
N CYS A 112 12.34 -11.02 -6.79
CA CYS A 112 13.08 -11.11 -8.05
C CYS A 112 13.82 -9.82 -8.36
N SER A 113 15.11 -9.96 -8.72
CA SER A 113 16.08 -8.89 -8.91
C SER A 113 16.81 -9.00 -10.25
N ARG A 114 17.43 -7.90 -10.72
CA ARG A 114 18.29 -7.88 -11.92
C ARG A 114 19.70 -7.48 -11.54
N GLN A 115 20.66 -8.38 -11.74
CA GLN A 115 22.08 -8.10 -11.48
C GLN A 115 22.89 -7.93 -12.76
N VAL A 116 23.91 -7.08 -12.70
CA VAL A 116 24.92 -6.95 -13.76
C VAL A 116 26.00 -8.01 -13.52
N SER A 117 26.08 -9.00 -14.40
CA SER A 117 27.28 -9.83 -14.50
C SER A 117 28.34 -9.06 -15.30
N ARG A 118 29.49 -8.81 -14.67
CA ARG A 118 30.67 -8.19 -15.30
C ARG A 118 31.73 -9.21 -15.74
N GLN A 119 31.41 -10.51 -15.74
CA GLN A 119 32.39 -11.59 -15.93
C GLN A 119 33.18 -11.53 -17.25
N THR A 120 32.72 -10.80 -18.27
CA THR A 120 33.36 -10.81 -19.59
C THR A 120 33.60 -9.43 -20.22
N GLY A 121 33.62 -8.35 -19.43
CA GLY A 121 33.78 -6.97 -19.96
C GLY A 121 32.57 -6.43 -20.72
N ALA A 122 31.67 -7.30 -21.18
CA ALA A 122 30.32 -6.97 -21.64
C ALA A 122 29.35 -6.92 -20.44
N ARG A 123 28.54 -5.86 -20.33
CA ARG A 123 27.43 -5.82 -19.36
C ARG A 123 26.37 -6.85 -19.76
N ARG A 124 26.37 -8.02 -19.11
CA ARG A 124 25.27 -8.99 -19.21
C ARG A 124 24.35 -8.81 -18.01
N TRP A 125 23.05 -8.68 -18.26
CA TRP A 125 22.05 -8.60 -17.22
C TRP A 125 21.50 -10.00 -16.94
N ALA A 126 21.45 -10.39 -15.67
CA ALA A 126 20.89 -11.66 -15.23
C ALA A 126 19.77 -11.39 -14.23
N ASP A 127 18.59 -11.92 -14.52
CA ASP A 127 17.45 -11.89 -13.62
C ASP A 127 17.57 -13.06 -12.63
N THR A 128 17.54 -12.77 -11.32
CA THR A 128 17.77 -13.75 -10.26
C THR A 128 16.70 -13.66 -9.17
N VAL A 129 16.36 -14.80 -8.60
CA VAL A 129 15.56 -14.89 -7.37
C VAL A 129 16.48 -14.66 -6.18
N ARG A 130 16.11 -13.74 -5.30
CA ARG A 130 16.80 -13.45 -4.05
C ARG A 130 15.93 -13.87 -2.88
N VAL A 131 16.58 -14.47 -1.89
CA VAL A 131 15.97 -14.91 -0.63
C VAL A 131 16.85 -14.40 0.50
N ILE A 132 16.25 -13.62 1.39
CA ILE A 132 16.85 -13.22 2.67
C ILE A 132 16.05 -13.92 3.75
N LYS A 133 16.74 -14.64 4.63
CA LYS A 133 16.08 -15.42 5.68
C LYS A 133 16.98 -15.56 6.91
N SER A 134 16.43 -15.38 8.10
CA SER A 134 17.13 -15.61 9.37
C SER A 134 16.12 -15.87 10.49
N PRO A 135 16.47 -16.73 11.48
CA PRO A 135 15.72 -16.81 12.73
C PRO A 135 15.91 -15.57 13.61
N GLU A 136 17.01 -14.83 13.46
CA GLU A 136 17.34 -13.67 14.27
C GLU A 136 16.94 -12.37 13.55
N TRP A 137 16.15 -11.53 14.22
CA TRP A 137 15.67 -10.27 13.63
C TRP A 137 16.81 -9.33 13.23
N GLU A 138 17.82 -9.17 14.09
CA GLU A 138 18.91 -8.24 13.85
C GLU A 138 19.73 -8.62 12.61
N GLU A 139 19.94 -9.90 12.37
CA GLU A 139 20.61 -10.40 11.16
C GLU A 139 19.77 -10.15 9.91
N PHE A 140 18.47 -10.46 9.98
CA PHE A 140 17.55 -10.23 8.88
C PHE A 140 17.46 -8.74 8.51
N LYS A 141 17.34 -7.88 9.52
CA LYS A 141 17.26 -6.42 9.36
C LYS A 141 18.55 -5.87 8.76
N ALA A 142 19.71 -6.27 9.28
CA ALA A 142 21.01 -5.82 8.78
C ALA A 142 21.21 -6.18 7.29
N GLU A 143 20.80 -7.37 6.87
CA GLU A 143 20.92 -7.80 5.46
C GLU A 143 20.01 -6.98 4.53
N ILE A 144 18.81 -6.63 4.98
CA ILE A 144 17.91 -5.73 4.24
C ILE A 144 18.50 -4.31 4.18
N GLU A 145 18.94 -3.75 5.31
CA GLU A 145 19.44 -2.38 5.41
C GLU A 145 20.70 -2.14 4.58
N LYS A 146 21.60 -3.12 4.55
CA LYS A 146 22.86 -3.08 3.79
C LYS A 146 22.66 -2.72 2.32
N ASP A 147 21.56 -3.17 1.72
CA ASP A 147 21.32 -2.99 0.29
C ASP A 147 19.90 -2.50 -0.04
N LEU A 148 19.21 -1.89 0.94
CA LEU A 148 17.79 -1.55 0.86
C LEU A 148 17.45 -0.72 -0.39
N ASN A 149 18.29 0.25 -0.72
CA ASN A 149 18.12 1.10 -1.90
C ASN A 149 18.35 0.35 -3.22
N SER A 150 19.29 -0.60 -3.28
CA SER A 150 19.52 -1.39 -4.48
C SER A 150 18.46 -2.48 -4.64
N LEU A 151 18.04 -3.11 -3.54
CA LEU A 151 16.93 -4.05 -3.48
C LEU A 151 15.69 -3.47 -4.19
N VAL A 152 15.30 -2.26 -3.82
CA VAL A 152 14.14 -1.57 -4.41
C VAL A 152 14.38 -1.17 -5.87
N LYS A 153 15.60 -0.82 -6.26
CA LYS A 153 15.94 -0.51 -7.66
C LYS A 153 15.86 -1.76 -8.54
N ASP A 154 16.27 -2.90 -8.01
CA ASP A 154 16.39 -4.14 -8.76
C ASP A 154 15.11 -4.98 -8.75
N LEU A 155 14.18 -4.69 -7.84
CA LEU A 155 12.85 -5.27 -7.76
C LEU A 155 12.12 -5.25 -9.11
N PHE A 156 11.52 -6.37 -9.52
CA PHE A 156 10.74 -6.48 -10.76
C PHE A 156 11.51 -6.07 -12.02
N PRO A 157 12.47 -6.89 -12.49
CA PRO A 157 13.16 -6.67 -13.76
C PRO A 157 12.19 -6.53 -14.95
N GLU A 158 12.54 -5.70 -15.94
CA GLU A 158 11.82 -5.70 -17.22
C GLU A 158 12.30 -6.88 -18.07
N LEU A 159 11.51 -7.96 -18.16
CA LEU A 159 11.82 -9.11 -19.01
C LEU A 159 12.05 -8.66 -20.46
N GLY A 160 13.17 -9.06 -21.05
CA GLY A 160 13.51 -8.73 -22.44
C GLY A 160 12.45 -9.28 -23.41
N SER A 161 12.15 -8.53 -24.47
CA SER A 161 11.09 -8.82 -25.44
C SER A 161 11.39 -9.96 -26.42
N THR A 162 12.21 -10.94 -26.06
CA THR A 162 12.62 -12.03 -26.95
C THR A 162 11.89 -13.32 -26.60
N GLY A 163 10.87 -13.63 -27.41
CA GLY A 163 10.52 -14.98 -27.88
C GLY A 163 10.17 -16.04 -26.83
N HIS A 164 8.94 -16.55 -26.92
CA HIS A 164 8.47 -17.83 -26.38
C HIS A 164 9.32 -18.43 -25.24
N VAL A 165 9.03 -17.99 -24.03
CA VAL A 165 9.47 -18.65 -22.80
C VAL A 165 8.85 -20.05 -22.78
N GLY A 166 9.67 -21.06 -23.04
CA GLY A 166 9.29 -22.47 -22.97
C GLY A 166 8.75 -22.81 -21.57
N THR A 167 7.90 -23.81 -21.51
CA THR A 167 7.10 -24.25 -20.35
C THR A 167 7.90 -24.63 -19.08
N GLY A 168 9.23 -24.52 -19.07
CA GLY A 168 10.09 -24.62 -17.87
C GLY A 168 10.66 -23.28 -17.36
N GLU A 169 10.71 -22.23 -18.19
CA GLU A 169 11.18 -20.88 -17.82
C GLU A 169 10.02 -19.94 -17.41
N ALA A 170 8.77 -20.37 -17.59
CA ALA A 170 7.55 -19.64 -17.22
C ALA A 170 7.37 -19.46 -15.70
N MET A 171 8.25 -20.04 -14.87
CA MET A 171 8.30 -19.87 -13.41
C MET A 171 9.40 -18.92 -12.94
N ARG A 172 10.18 -18.26 -13.83
CA ARG A 172 11.12 -17.24 -13.36
C ARG A 172 10.34 -16.06 -12.80
N GLY A 173 10.24 -16.13 -11.47
CA GLY A 173 9.46 -15.30 -10.59
C GLY A 173 9.61 -13.85 -10.97
N SER A 174 8.50 -13.16 -10.83
CA SER A 174 8.50 -11.72 -10.85
C SER A 174 7.73 -11.29 -9.60
N ASP A 175 8.00 -11.97 -8.50
CA ASP A 175 7.27 -11.87 -7.28
C ASP A 175 8.10 -11.20 -6.20
N PHE A 176 7.38 -10.66 -5.23
CA PHE A 176 7.87 -10.11 -3.98
C PHE A 176 6.98 -10.72 -2.89
N SER A 177 7.59 -11.37 -1.92
CA SER A 177 6.92 -11.98 -0.77
C SER A 177 7.68 -11.59 0.48
N LEU A 178 7.05 -10.82 1.36
CA LEU A 178 7.54 -10.55 2.70
C LEU A 178 6.69 -11.36 3.66
N PHE A 179 7.31 -12.30 4.38
CA PHE A 179 6.63 -13.02 5.47
C PHE A 179 6.24 -12.00 6.55
N LEU A 180 5.04 -12.12 7.08
CA LEU A 180 4.50 -11.21 8.10
C LEU A 180 4.16 -11.95 9.39
N ALA A 181 3.47 -13.08 9.34
CA ALA A 181 3.02 -13.78 10.54
C ALA A 181 2.72 -15.25 10.27
N ASP A 182 2.81 -16.09 11.30
CA ASP A 182 2.29 -17.45 11.27
C ASP A 182 0.75 -17.40 11.30
N TYR A 183 0.12 -18.02 10.30
CA TYR A 183 -1.33 -18.09 10.15
C TYR A 183 -2.02 -18.76 11.33
N GLN A 184 -1.35 -19.73 11.99
CA GLN A 184 -1.89 -20.43 13.15
C GLN A 184 -2.18 -19.49 14.32
N GLN A 185 -1.43 -18.38 14.44
CA GLN A 185 -1.67 -17.36 15.46
C GLN A 185 -3.05 -16.71 15.33
N ILE A 186 -3.65 -16.72 14.14
CA ILE A 186 -4.99 -16.17 13.90
C ILE A 186 -6.03 -17.29 13.84
N GLU A 187 -5.79 -18.30 13.00
CA GLU A 187 -6.74 -19.39 12.74
C GLU A 187 -7.15 -20.13 14.02
N PHE A 188 -6.19 -20.38 14.91
CA PHE A 188 -6.39 -21.16 16.13
C PHE A 188 -6.37 -20.31 17.41
N ALA A 189 -6.53 -18.99 17.30
CA ALA A 189 -6.67 -18.13 18.47
C ALA A 189 -7.88 -18.55 19.31
N VAL A 190 -7.70 -18.60 20.63
CA VAL A 190 -8.68 -19.10 21.61
C VAL A 190 -10.02 -18.35 21.56
N THR A 191 -9.99 -17.07 21.19
CA THR A 191 -11.18 -16.23 21.05
C THR A 191 -11.17 -15.48 19.72
N ASP A 192 -12.35 -15.13 19.23
CA ASP A 192 -12.52 -14.29 18.04
C ASP A 192 -11.94 -12.89 18.24
N SER A 193 -12.02 -12.35 19.46
CA SER A 193 -11.41 -11.05 19.79
C SER A 193 -9.89 -11.07 19.61
N LEU A 194 -9.22 -12.15 20.04
CA LEU A 194 -7.77 -12.29 19.89
C LEU A 194 -7.39 -12.52 18.42
N ALA A 195 -8.18 -13.29 17.67
CA ALA A 195 -7.99 -13.48 16.24
C ALA A 195 -8.08 -12.14 15.47
N ALA A 196 -9.11 -11.35 15.77
CA ALA A 196 -9.32 -10.04 15.18
C ALA A 196 -8.19 -9.06 15.52
N GLU A 197 -7.74 -9.01 16.78
CA GLU A 197 -6.61 -8.19 17.21
C GLU A 197 -5.33 -8.53 16.46
N ARG A 198 -5.01 -9.83 16.35
CA ARG A 198 -3.81 -10.30 15.63
C ARG A 198 -3.91 -10.03 14.13
N ALA A 199 -5.08 -10.21 13.53
CA ALA A 199 -5.31 -9.86 12.13
C ALA A 199 -5.14 -8.35 11.89
N ALA A 200 -5.70 -7.51 12.75
CA ALA A 200 -5.53 -6.06 12.70
C ALA A 200 -4.05 -5.66 12.81
N ALA A 201 -3.30 -6.27 13.75
CA ALA A 201 -1.86 -6.04 13.91
C ALA A 201 -1.07 -6.34 12.62
N VAL A 202 -1.37 -7.45 11.93
CA VAL A 202 -0.75 -7.78 10.64
C VAL A 202 -1.07 -6.72 9.58
N ILE A 203 -2.33 -6.33 9.46
CA ILE A 203 -2.78 -5.35 8.47
C ILE A 203 -2.17 -3.97 8.72
N ASP A 204 -2.13 -3.53 9.98
CA ASP A 204 -1.58 -2.24 10.35
C ASP A 204 -0.07 -2.17 10.14
N ALA A 205 0.66 -3.22 10.52
CA ALA A 205 2.10 -3.32 10.26
C ALA A 205 2.40 -3.30 8.75
N ALA A 206 1.66 -4.09 7.97
CA ALA A 206 1.81 -4.15 6.52
C ALA A 206 1.27 -2.92 5.79
N TRP A 207 0.59 -1.99 6.47
CA TRP A 207 -0.18 -0.93 5.81
C TRP A 207 0.67 -0.04 4.91
N HIS A 208 1.88 0.34 5.32
CA HIS A 208 2.74 1.17 4.49
C HIS A 208 3.16 0.46 3.19
N LEU A 209 3.46 -0.83 3.28
CA LEU A 209 3.79 -1.67 2.15
C LEU A 209 2.57 -1.90 1.24
N PHE A 210 1.40 -2.15 1.82
CA PHE A 210 0.13 -2.23 1.11
C PHE A 210 -0.22 -0.91 0.42
N SER A 211 0.03 0.22 1.07
CA SER A 211 -0.21 1.56 0.53
C SER A 211 0.68 1.85 -0.69
N CYS A 212 1.82 1.16 -0.81
CA CYS A 212 2.69 1.27 -1.98
C CYS A 212 2.06 0.67 -3.25
N LEU A 213 0.96 -0.08 -3.15
CA LEU A 213 0.20 -0.56 -4.30
C LEU A 213 -0.68 0.52 -4.95
N TYR A 214 -0.98 1.62 -4.24
CA TYR A 214 -1.77 2.72 -4.79
C TYR A 214 -0.90 3.72 -5.55
N THR A 215 -1.53 4.50 -6.43
CA THR A 215 -0.90 5.68 -7.03
C THR A 215 -0.56 6.70 -5.95
N TRP A 216 0.65 6.55 -5.39
CA TRP A 216 1.25 7.55 -4.51
C TRP A 216 1.89 8.59 -5.41
N GLU A 217 1.21 9.71 -5.60
CA GLU A 217 1.95 10.91 -5.99
C GLU A 217 2.78 11.37 -4.77
N PRO A 218 4.01 11.84 -4.92
CA PRO A 218 4.72 12.45 -3.79
C PRO A 218 3.84 13.55 -3.17
N VAL A 219 3.76 13.66 -1.83
CA VAL A 219 2.99 14.72 -1.15
C VAL A 219 3.36 16.09 -1.73
N ARG A 220 4.66 16.34 -1.97
CA ARG A 220 5.15 17.55 -2.65
C ARG A 220 4.62 17.77 -4.07
N ARG A 221 4.33 16.71 -4.84
CA ARG A 221 3.72 16.84 -6.18
C ARG A 221 2.19 17.01 -6.12
N ARG A 222 1.53 16.32 -5.18
CA ARG A 222 0.09 16.50 -4.88
C ARG A 222 -0.17 17.94 -4.45
N ASP A 223 0.62 18.41 -3.49
CA ASP A 223 0.58 19.78 -3.00
C ASP A 223 0.97 20.72 -4.13
N ALA A 224 2.04 20.49 -4.91
CA ALA A 224 2.40 21.43 -5.97
C ALA A 224 1.31 21.59 -7.04
N SER A 225 0.56 20.54 -7.39
CA SER A 225 -0.54 20.64 -8.36
C SER A 225 -1.78 21.27 -7.76
N LEU A 226 -2.24 20.82 -6.59
CA LEU A 226 -3.38 21.42 -5.89
C LEU A 226 -3.09 22.87 -5.49
N ARG A 227 -1.92 23.15 -4.92
CA ARG A 227 -1.44 24.51 -4.58
C ARG A 227 -1.40 25.41 -5.80
N ARG A 228 -0.89 24.94 -6.95
CA ARG A 228 -0.95 25.74 -8.19
C ARG A 228 -2.39 26.01 -8.63
N ALA A 229 -3.28 25.02 -8.54
CA ALA A 229 -4.69 25.21 -8.84
C ALA A 229 -5.35 26.20 -7.88
N MET A 230 -5.06 26.12 -6.58
CA MET A 230 -5.59 27.05 -5.57
C MET A 230 -5.00 28.46 -5.70
N LEU A 231 -3.73 28.60 -6.08
CA LEU A 231 -3.09 29.91 -6.33
C LEU A 231 -3.55 30.57 -7.64
N SER A 232 -4.08 29.80 -8.59
CA SER A 232 -4.57 30.33 -9.88
C SER A 232 -5.84 31.19 -9.75
N SER A 233 -6.48 31.19 -8.57
CA SER A 233 -7.59 32.06 -8.22
C SER A 233 -7.16 32.92 -7.02
N PRO A 234 -7.04 34.25 -7.15
CA PRO A 234 -6.53 35.10 -6.08
C PRO A 234 -7.51 35.14 -4.91
N GLY A 235 -7.07 34.67 -3.75
CA GLY A 235 -7.87 34.71 -2.53
C GLY A 235 -7.37 33.74 -1.45
N LEU A 236 -6.80 34.34 -0.40
CA LEU A 236 -6.45 33.75 0.90
C LEU A 236 -5.27 32.76 0.90
N CYS A 237 -4.22 33.11 1.64
CA CYS A 237 -3.14 32.21 2.05
C CYS A 237 -3.18 31.93 3.57
N ASP A 238 -4.31 32.24 4.21
CA ASP A 238 -4.50 32.02 5.65
C ASP A 238 -5.11 30.65 5.90
N CYS A 239 -4.85 30.08 7.07
CA CYS A 239 -5.43 28.81 7.47
C CYS A 239 -6.97 28.94 7.57
N GLU A 240 -7.70 28.07 6.87
CA GLU A 240 -9.15 28.08 6.75
C GLU A 240 -9.84 27.10 7.71
N TYR A 241 -9.09 26.53 8.66
CA TYR A 241 -9.59 25.52 9.59
C TYR A 241 -10.86 25.96 10.33
N GLU A 242 -10.94 27.22 10.76
CA GLU A 242 -12.14 27.75 11.46
C GLU A 242 -13.41 27.80 10.60
N ARG A 243 -13.27 27.73 9.27
CA ARG A 243 -14.38 27.71 8.32
C ARG A 243 -14.93 26.32 8.08
N ILE A 244 -14.26 25.27 8.58
CA ILE A 244 -14.70 23.89 8.45
C ILE A 244 -15.80 23.63 9.48
N ALA A 245 -16.98 23.22 9.04
CA ALA A 245 -18.07 22.92 9.97
C ALA A 245 -17.80 21.61 10.74
N GLY A 246 -18.06 21.60 12.04
CA GLY A 246 -17.94 20.41 12.88
C GLY A 246 -16.54 20.11 13.41
N VAL A 247 -15.55 21.00 13.23
CA VAL A 247 -14.23 20.87 13.85
C VAL A 247 -14.18 21.47 15.25
N ALA A 248 -13.36 20.90 16.13
CA ALA A 248 -13.02 21.54 17.40
C ALA A 248 -12.18 22.80 17.11
N LYS A 249 -12.64 23.96 17.59
CA LYS A 249 -11.94 25.24 17.42
C LYS A 249 -10.62 25.21 18.17
N THR A 250 -9.52 25.24 17.43
CA THR A 250 -8.17 25.27 17.98
C THR A 250 -7.37 26.32 17.24
N ALA A 251 -6.55 27.09 17.97
CA ALA A 251 -5.72 28.12 17.36
C ALA A 251 -4.66 27.51 16.42
N CYS A 252 -4.33 28.26 15.36
CA CYS A 252 -3.18 27.99 14.50
C CYS A 252 -1.89 27.98 15.32
N ASP A 253 -0.91 27.21 14.87
CA ASP A 253 0.44 27.13 15.45
C ASP A 253 1.43 28.12 14.80
N GLY A 254 0.97 28.95 13.86
CA GLY A 254 1.82 29.89 13.11
C GLY A 254 2.71 29.22 12.05
N SER A 255 2.54 27.91 11.79
CA SER A 255 3.28 27.22 10.73
C SER A 255 2.83 27.64 9.34
N ALA A 256 3.67 27.36 8.34
CA ALA A 256 3.36 27.64 6.95
C ALA A 256 2.05 26.95 6.53
N VAL A 257 1.26 27.66 5.72
CA VAL A 257 -0.02 27.18 5.21
C VAL A 257 0.20 26.39 3.91
N GLU A 258 -0.43 25.23 3.85
CA GLU A 258 -0.33 24.26 2.76
C GLU A 258 -1.72 23.98 2.18
N ALA A 259 -1.78 23.58 0.91
CA ALA A 259 -3.02 23.17 0.27
C ALA A 259 -3.33 21.72 0.66
N ALA A 260 -4.44 21.49 1.35
CA ALA A 260 -4.90 20.17 1.75
C ALA A 260 -6.12 19.75 0.93
N HIS A 261 -6.20 18.46 0.60
CA HIS A 261 -7.36 17.90 -0.10
C HIS A 261 -8.55 17.73 0.86
N ILE A 262 -9.72 18.22 0.43
CA ILE A 262 -11.00 17.95 1.10
C ILE A 262 -11.35 16.47 0.94
N ILE A 263 -11.36 15.97 -0.30
CA ILE A 263 -11.48 14.55 -0.61
C ILE A 263 -10.07 14.06 -0.95
N PRO A 264 -9.48 13.14 -0.17
CA PRO A 264 -8.17 12.58 -0.47
C PRO A 264 -8.15 11.91 -1.84
N TYR A 265 -6.99 11.92 -2.50
CA TYR A 265 -6.79 11.22 -3.78
C TYR A 265 -7.17 9.73 -3.70
N ALA A 266 -6.89 9.07 -2.57
CA ALA A 266 -7.28 7.68 -2.30
C ALA A 266 -8.81 7.42 -2.34
N ARG A 267 -9.62 8.48 -2.21
CA ARG A 267 -11.09 8.48 -2.31
C ARG A 267 -11.59 9.12 -3.62
N GLY A 268 -10.73 9.24 -4.64
CA GLY A 268 -11.07 9.81 -5.94
C GLY A 268 -11.04 11.35 -6.00
N GLY A 269 -10.40 12.00 -5.01
CA GLY A 269 -10.21 13.44 -5.02
C GLY A 269 -9.35 13.94 -6.18
N SER A 270 -9.67 15.12 -6.71
CA SER A 270 -8.92 15.75 -7.81
C SER A 270 -8.03 16.90 -7.32
N ASP A 271 -6.98 17.24 -8.08
CA ASP A 271 -6.11 18.40 -7.84
C ASP A 271 -6.69 19.70 -8.41
N ARG A 272 -7.98 19.92 -8.17
CA ARG A 272 -8.69 21.13 -8.60
C ARG A 272 -8.98 22.00 -7.38
N ALA A 273 -9.05 23.32 -7.58
CA ALA A 273 -9.27 24.27 -6.49
C ALA A 273 -10.56 24.01 -5.69
N TRP A 274 -11.60 23.42 -6.31
CA TRP A 274 -12.83 23.05 -5.60
C TRP A 274 -12.63 21.95 -4.55
N ASN A 275 -11.55 21.18 -4.63
CA ASN A 275 -11.21 20.10 -3.70
C ASN A 275 -10.10 20.50 -2.72
N GLY A 276 -9.75 21.78 -2.65
CA GLY A 276 -8.66 22.28 -1.81
C GLY A 276 -9.13 23.16 -0.67
N VAL A 277 -8.41 23.11 0.45
CA VAL A 277 -8.51 24.02 1.59
C VAL A 277 -7.11 24.39 2.08
N TRP A 278 -6.90 25.64 2.49
CA TRP A 278 -5.62 26.09 3.03
C TRP A 278 -5.55 25.78 4.52
N LEU A 279 -4.53 25.03 4.96
CA LEU A 279 -4.35 24.64 6.36
C LEU A 279 -2.90 24.79 6.80
N CYS A 280 -2.67 25.25 8.04
CA CYS A 280 -1.36 25.14 8.65
C CYS A 280 -1.03 23.67 8.95
N SER A 281 0.23 23.35 9.22
CA SER A 281 0.69 21.97 9.43
C SER A 281 -0.09 21.24 10.54
N LYS A 282 -0.36 21.90 11.67
CA LYS A 282 -1.17 21.34 12.76
C LYS A 282 -2.59 20.98 12.32
N HIS A 283 -3.28 21.90 11.65
CA HIS A 283 -4.67 21.70 11.22
C HIS A 283 -4.80 20.75 10.04
N HIS A 284 -3.80 20.70 9.16
CA HIS A 284 -3.71 19.70 8.09
C HIS A 284 -3.73 18.28 8.69
N ARG A 285 -2.88 18.00 9.67
CA ARG A 285 -2.87 16.71 10.37
C ARG A 285 -4.17 16.40 11.11
N ALA A 286 -4.79 17.41 11.73
CA ALA A 286 -6.05 17.21 12.45
C ALA A 286 -7.22 16.80 11.53
N THR A 287 -7.16 17.22 10.27
CA THR A 287 -8.24 17.06 9.27
C THR A 287 -7.97 15.99 8.22
N GLU A 288 -6.75 15.45 8.15
CA GLU A 288 -6.35 14.49 7.14
C GLU A 288 -7.31 13.28 7.09
N GLY A 289 -7.94 13.07 5.92
CA GLY A 289 -8.89 11.97 5.69
C GLY A 289 -10.26 12.12 6.37
N LYS A 290 -10.49 13.21 7.11
CA LYS A 290 -11.71 13.46 7.90
C LYS A 290 -12.57 14.60 7.36
N LEU A 291 -12.29 15.06 6.14
CA LEU A 291 -13.07 16.10 5.48
C LEU A 291 -14.01 15.50 4.44
N SER A 292 -15.13 16.20 4.22
CA SER A 292 -16.09 15.95 3.17
C SER A 292 -16.67 17.26 2.65
N GLY A 293 -17.30 17.21 1.48
CA GLY A 293 -17.89 18.37 0.82
C GLY A 293 -17.02 18.89 -0.31
N ARG A 294 -17.11 20.19 -0.59
CA ARG A 294 -16.39 20.86 -1.68
C ARG A 294 -16.37 22.37 -1.46
N ARG A 295 -15.50 23.06 -2.19
CA ARG A 295 -15.55 24.52 -2.35
C ARG A 295 -16.42 24.87 -3.56
N THR A 296 -17.31 25.83 -3.37
CA THR A 296 -18.25 26.32 -4.40
C THR A 296 -17.95 27.78 -4.75
N GLY A 297 -18.12 28.13 -6.04
CA GLY A 297 -18.03 29.51 -6.51
C GLY A 297 -16.66 29.96 -7.06
N PRO A 298 -16.64 31.02 -7.89
CA PRO A 298 -15.44 31.53 -8.56
C PRO A 298 -14.48 32.30 -7.63
N ALA A 299 -14.95 32.76 -6.46
CA ALA A 299 -14.19 33.60 -5.55
C ALA A 299 -13.49 32.84 -4.41
N LEU A 300 -13.45 31.51 -4.46
CA LEU A 300 -12.85 30.66 -3.42
C LEU A 300 -13.40 30.89 -1.97
N SER A 301 -14.43 31.72 -1.79
CA SER A 301 -14.87 32.26 -0.50
C SER A 301 -15.85 31.35 0.25
N GLU A 302 -16.56 30.46 -0.47
CA GLU A 302 -17.53 29.55 0.14
C GLU A 302 -16.94 28.14 0.34
N VAL A 303 -16.46 27.91 1.56
CA VAL A 303 -15.96 26.60 2.02
C VAL A 303 -17.15 25.79 2.56
N GLN A 304 -17.76 24.94 1.72
CA GLN A 304 -18.80 23.99 2.17
C GLN A 304 -18.16 22.66 2.59
N VAL A 305 -17.23 22.74 3.54
CA VAL A 305 -16.46 21.58 4.02
C VAL A 305 -16.89 21.23 5.42
N ARG A 306 -17.09 19.94 5.67
CA ARG A 306 -17.50 19.41 6.97
C ARG A 306 -16.51 18.37 7.45
N PHE A 307 -16.25 18.38 8.75
CA PHE A 307 -15.54 17.33 9.43
C PHE A 307 -16.46 16.11 9.58
N THR A 308 -16.08 15.01 8.94
CA THR A 308 -16.70 13.71 9.16
C THR A 308 -16.07 13.13 10.42
N ALA A 309 -16.73 13.27 11.57
CA ALA A 309 -16.38 12.46 12.72
C ALA A 309 -16.50 10.98 12.31
N SER A 310 -15.47 10.17 12.59
CA SER A 310 -15.60 8.72 12.48
C SER A 310 -16.80 8.30 13.34
N LYS A 311 -17.76 7.62 12.72
CA LYS A 311 -18.72 6.81 13.48
C LYS A 311 -18.00 5.60 14.03
#